data_AF-A0A968J3V9-F1
#
_entry.id   AF-A0A968J3V9-F1
#
_cell.length_a   1.000
_cell.length_b   1.000
_cell.length_c   1.000
_cell.angle_alpha   90.00
_cell.angle_beta   90.00
_cell.angle_gamma   90.00
#
_symmetry.space_group_name_H-M   'P 1'
#
loop_
_entity.id
_entity.type
_entity.pdbx_description
1 polymer ?
#
loop_
_entity_poly.entity_id
_entity_poly.type
_entity_poly.pdbx_seq_one_letter_code
_entity_poly.pdbx_strand_id
1 'polypeptide(L)'
;MKIYPHLFAYLNQLDPMDPDTHLHSKNRPIISTASTERLNLDPLLIYKGSRNINQVLDIDKASEAVYEVAAPYLDPNLVTPESSDPFWTLKLSVESGKHPKAQNYQLQIKDEVIDEAKIETEEQLHLLQNASWSYRLDQKVAELILILTGFIENERLLKKSQIADAEIRVLEIEEFLQGFDSLEAALPLLVSLEKRYQISHKLTQITSKLRYQLRRQAELMPVGRIQEMDSYCLRDYIRRPGRTPEEKSGSRQELMGIQRYQDFGTYENRFLVHFSKILHLECIRHDKNQEYSKPISRIRQTLMRFKQEPSVQGIPSQHFRLGTPNYVLQQNPIYNGFYQAYLDYINQRFQKEKIWSFEDNYLLMLYNYV
;
A
#
# COMPACT_ATOMS: atom_id res chain seq x y z
N MET A 1 22.64 -24.54 23.97
CA MET A 1 21.90 -23.90 22.85
C MET A 1 22.05 -24.72 21.58
N LYS A 2 20.95 -25.00 20.87
CA LYS A 2 20.91 -25.68 19.57
C LYS A 2 20.27 -24.75 18.54
N ILE A 3 20.79 -24.72 17.31
CA ILE A 3 20.26 -23.89 16.22
C ILE A 3 19.76 -24.81 15.12
N TYR A 4 18.58 -24.53 14.58
CA TYR A 4 17.96 -25.26 13.49
C TYR A 4 17.71 -24.31 12.32
N PRO A 5 17.87 -24.76 11.07
CA PRO A 5 17.74 -23.90 9.89
C PRO A 5 16.32 -23.32 9.72
N HIS A 6 15.29 -24.05 10.15
CA HIS A 6 13.89 -23.68 10.05
C HIS A 6 13.03 -24.53 11.02
N LEU A 7 11.77 -24.15 11.22
CA LEU A 7 10.83 -24.83 12.14
C LEU A 7 10.69 -26.33 11.86
N PHE A 8 10.58 -26.76 10.60
CA PHE A 8 10.47 -28.19 10.27
C PHE A 8 11.69 -29.01 10.68
N ALA A 9 12.90 -28.45 10.65
CA ALA A 9 14.11 -29.16 11.06
C ALA A 9 14.13 -29.37 12.58
N TYR A 10 13.65 -28.37 13.33
CA TYR A 10 13.44 -28.46 14.77
C TYR A 10 12.37 -29.52 15.12
N LEU A 11 11.21 -29.47 14.46
CA LEU A 11 10.11 -30.40 14.72
C LEU A 11 10.52 -31.85 14.43
N ASN A 12 11.24 -32.08 13.33
CA ASN A 12 11.74 -33.39 12.92
C ASN A 12 13.04 -33.82 13.61
N GLN A 13 13.57 -33.01 14.54
CA GLN A 13 14.79 -33.31 15.31
C GLN A 13 16.01 -33.63 14.43
N LEU A 14 16.18 -32.89 13.32
CA LEU A 14 17.38 -32.98 12.50
C LEU A 14 18.62 -32.52 13.29
N ASP A 15 19.81 -32.80 12.75
CA ASP A 15 21.04 -32.34 13.40
C ASP A 15 21.08 -30.79 13.46
N PRO A 16 21.41 -30.22 14.63
CA PRO A 16 21.52 -28.78 14.77
C PRO A 16 22.72 -28.23 13.99
N MET A 17 22.57 -27.00 13.51
CA MET A 17 23.61 -26.27 12.79
C MET A 17 24.73 -25.80 13.73
N ASP A 18 25.93 -25.68 13.16
CA ASP A 18 27.07 -25.04 13.80
C ASP A 18 26.78 -23.54 14.01
N PRO A 19 27.01 -22.96 15.22
CA PRO A 19 26.82 -21.54 15.47
C PRO A 19 27.60 -20.60 14.55
N ASP A 20 28.71 -21.06 13.97
CA ASP A 20 29.52 -20.27 13.04
C ASP A 20 28.93 -20.24 11.61
N THR A 21 27.84 -20.98 11.36
CA THR A 21 27.17 -20.99 10.06
C THR A 21 26.38 -19.71 9.85
N HIS A 22 26.50 -19.11 8.66
CA HIS A 22 25.65 -18.00 8.27
C HIS A 22 24.18 -18.43 8.19
N LEU A 23 23.32 -17.73 8.93
CA LEU A 23 21.88 -17.96 8.95
C LEU A 23 21.20 -17.07 7.91
N HIS A 24 20.22 -17.63 7.18
CA HIS A 24 19.39 -16.85 6.26
C HIS A 24 18.07 -16.49 6.94
N SER A 25 17.75 -15.20 7.05
CA SER A 25 16.55 -14.73 7.76
C SER A 25 15.26 -15.30 7.15
N LYS A 26 15.20 -15.42 5.81
CA LYS A 26 14.06 -15.98 5.06
C LYS A 26 13.66 -17.39 5.50
N ASN A 27 14.59 -18.16 6.07
CA ASN A 27 14.34 -19.53 6.51
C ASN A 27 13.76 -19.60 7.93
N ARG A 28 13.66 -18.47 8.64
CA ARG A 28 13.14 -18.37 10.03
C ARG A 28 13.80 -19.40 10.95
N PRO A 29 15.12 -19.28 11.21
CA PRO A 29 15.85 -20.26 11.98
C PRO A 29 15.36 -20.31 13.42
N ILE A 30 15.42 -21.49 14.02
CA ILE A 30 14.92 -21.77 15.36
C ILE A 30 16.10 -21.98 16.30
N ILE A 31 16.10 -21.27 17.42
CA ILE A 31 17.04 -21.46 18.53
C ILE A 31 16.31 -22.17 19.64
N SER A 32 16.89 -23.27 20.10
CA SER A 32 16.35 -24.09 21.17
C SER A 32 17.32 -24.12 22.34
N THR A 33 16.83 -23.81 23.55
CA THR A 33 17.63 -23.85 24.77
C THR A 33 17.15 -24.92 25.73
N ALA A 34 18.10 -25.54 26.42
CA ALA A 34 17.78 -26.48 27.48
C ALA A 34 17.08 -25.76 28.65
N SER A 35 16.33 -26.49 29.46
CA SER A 35 15.59 -25.96 30.61
C SER A 35 16.47 -25.24 31.67
N THR A 36 17.78 -25.48 31.65
CA THR A 36 18.76 -24.83 32.53
C THR A 36 19.47 -23.63 31.89
N GLU A 37 19.19 -23.34 30.63
CA GLU A 37 19.82 -22.29 29.83
C GLU A 37 18.84 -21.12 29.64
N ARG A 38 19.28 -19.90 29.97
CA ARG A 38 18.54 -18.66 29.72
C ARG A 38 19.27 -17.85 28.66
N LEU A 39 18.56 -17.49 27.61
CA LEU A 39 19.03 -16.56 26.58
C LEU A 39 18.72 -15.13 27.02
N ASN A 40 19.66 -14.21 26.79
CA ASN A 40 19.34 -12.79 26.83
C ASN A 40 18.37 -12.44 25.70
N LEU A 41 17.36 -11.64 26.02
CA LEU A 41 16.30 -11.27 25.09
C LEU A 41 16.84 -10.23 24.12
N ASP A 42 16.97 -10.61 22.86
CA ASP A 42 17.24 -9.70 21.74
C ASP A 42 15.90 -9.44 21.01
N PRO A 43 15.59 -8.21 20.58
CA PRO A 43 14.37 -7.89 19.84
C PRO A 43 14.18 -8.71 18.56
N LEU A 44 15.26 -9.29 18.02
CA LEU A 44 15.21 -10.21 16.87
C LEU A 44 14.84 -11.65 17.27
N LEU A 45 14.57 -11.97 18.54
CA LEU A 45 14.14 -13.29 18.99
C LEU A 45 12.66 -13.30 19.40
N ILE A 46 11.85 -14.04 18.67
CA ILE A 46 10.43 -14.28 18.98
C ILE A 46 10.31 -15.54 19.81
N TYR A 47 9.90 -15.41 21.07
CA TYR A 47 9.60 -16.57 21.91
C TYR A 47 8.38 -17.33 21.36
N LYS A 48 8.56 -18.64 21.10
CA LYS A 48 7.52 -19.54 20.56
C LYS A 48 6.91 -20.48 21.59
N GLY A 49 7.23 -20.28 22.86
CA GLY A 49 6.78 -21.15 23.94
C GLY A 49 7.78 -22.25 24.25
N SER A 50 7.27 -23.29 24.91
CA SER A 50 8.07 -24.40 25.40
C SER A 50 7.49 -25.73 24.94
N ARG A 51 8.35 -26.73 24.68
CA ARG A 51 7.94 -28.03 24.14
C ARG A 51 7.25 -28.90 25.22
N ASN A 52 6.06 -28.47 25.64
CA ASN A 52 5.04 -29.25 26.35
C ASN A 52 3.68 -28.60 26.08
N ILE A 53 2.97 -29.11 25.09
CA ILE A 53 1.70 -28.57 24.56
C ILE A 53 0.53 -28.64 25.58
N ASN A 54 0.74 -29.17 26.79
CA ASN A 54 -0.36 -29.47 27.72
C ASN A 54 -0.48 -28.57 28.95
N GLN A 55 0.37 -27.57 29.18
CA GLN A 55 0.17 -26.64 30.31
C GLN A 55 0.56 -25.21 29.92
N VAL A 56 -0.47 -24.39 29.67
CA VAL A 56 -0.37 -22.97 29.31
C VAL A 56 -0.01 -22.07 30.51
N LEU A 57 0.15 -22.60 31.71
CA LEU A 57 0.39 -21.81 32.92
C LEU A 57 1.26 -22.59 33.92
N ASP A 58 2.57 -22.66 33.67
CA ASP A 58 3.58 -22.90 34.72
C ASP A 58 4.97 -22.68 34.12
N ILE A 59 5.50 -21.46 34.29
CA ILE A 59 6.79 -21.00 33.72
C ILE A 59 7.99 -21.71 34.39
N ASP A 60 7.79 -22.43 35.50
CA ASP A 60 8.87 -22.89 36.37
C ASP A 60 9.20 -24.39 36.32
N LYS A 61 8.63 -25.16 35.37
CA LYS A 61 8.91 -26.62 35.28
C LYS A 61 9.39 -27.08 33.90
N ALA A 62 10.71 -26.99 33.73
CA ALA A 62 11.55 -27.90 32.94
C ALA A 62 11.05 -28.27 31.54
N SER A 63 10.86 -27.27 30.68
CA SER A 63 10.67 -27.52 29.25
C SER A 63 11.61 -26.65 28.41
N GLU A 64 12.03 -27.21 27.28
CA GLU A 64 12.94 -26.58 26.31
C GLU A 64 12.33 -25.26 25.81
N ALA A 65 13.05 -24.14 25.92
CA ALA A 65 12.56 -22.84 25.45
C ALA A 65 12.93 -22.66 23.98
N VAL A 66 11.95 -22.29 23.17
CA VAL A 66 12.09 -22.20 21.71
C VAL A 66 11.92 -20.76 21.27
N TYR A 67 12.88 -20.28 20.49
CA TYR A 67 12.92 -18.93 19.94
C TYR A 67 13.02 -19.02 18.42
N GLU A 68 12.23 -18.22 17.71
CA GLU A 68 12.36 -17.99 16.27
C GLU A 68 13.13 -16.70 16.05
N VAL A 69 14.14 -16.72 15.18
CA VAL A 69 14.84 -15.50 14.79
C VAL A 69 13.96 -14.73 13.79
N ALA A 70 13.53 -13.53 14.18
CA ALA A 70 12.78 -12.60 13.35
C ALA A 70 13.64 -12.05 12.20
N ALA A 71 12.99 -11.70 11.09
CA ALA A 71 13.64 -10.99 10.00
C ALA A 71 13.75 -9.49 10.34
N PRO A 72 14.91 -8.84 10.19
CA PRO A 72 14.98 -7.39 10.21
C PRO A 72 14.33 -6.85 8.93
N TYR A 73 13.10 -6.31 9.04
CA TYR A 73 12.48 -5.58 7.94
C TYR A 73 13.20 -4.26 7.71
N LEU A 74 13.62 -4.01 6.47
CA LEU A 74 14.18 -2.72 6.08
C LEU A 74 13.06 -1.72 5.75
N ASP A 75 13.28 -0.47 6.12
CA ASP A 75 12.54 0.64 5.52
C ASP A 75 13.00 0.79 4.06
N PRO A 76 12.09 0.70 3.06
CA PRO A 76 12.42 0.88 1.65
C PRO A 76 13.15 2.19 1.35
N ASN A 77 12.98 3.23 2.17
CA ASN A 77 13.61 4.54 1.99
C ASN A 77 15.08 4.58 2.43
N LEU A 78 15.55 3.61 3.21
CA LEU A 78 16.92 3.53 3.70
C LEU A 78 17.84 2.71 2.78
N VAL A 79 17.26 2.08 1.75
CA VAL A 79 17.97 1.18 0.85
C VAL A 79 18.57 1.96 -0.31
N THR A 80 19.89 1.95 -0.44
CA THR A 80 20.62 2.60 -1.56
C THR A 80 21.28 1.56 -2.47
N PRO A 81 21.43 1.82 -3.78
CA PRO A 81 21.99 0.87 -4.74
C PRO A 81 23.44 0.43 -4.44
N GLU A 82 24.16 1.17 -3.61
CA GLU A 82 25.57 0.96 -3.28
C GLU A 82 25.76 0.16 -1.98
N SER A 83 24.70 -0.19 -1.24
CA SER A 83 24.84 -0.95 -0.01
C SER A 83 25.25 -2.40 -0.33
N SER A 84 26.49 -2.78 -0.03
CA SER A 84 26.96 -4.17 0.02
C SER A 84 26.00 -5.02 0.86
N ASP A 85 25.80 -6.31 0.52
CA ASP A 85 25.01 -7.27 1.31
C ASP A 85 25.31 -7.10 2.82
N PRO A 86 24.41 -6.47 3.58
CA PRO A 86 24.69 -6.15 4.96
C PRO A 86 24.56 -7.44 5.79
N PHE A 87 25.57 -7.69 6.63
CA PHE A 87 25.54 -8.76 7.62
C PHE A 87 25.12 -8.20 8.96
N TRP A 88 24.10 -8.80 9.57
CA TRP A 88 23.74 -8.49 10.95
C TRP A 88 24.41 -9.50 11.88
N THR A 89 25.03 -9.00 12.95
CA THR A 89 25.61 -9.85 13.99
C THR A 89 24.68 -9.85 15.19
N LEU A 90 23.91 -10.92 15.34
CA LEU A 90 23.08 -11.17 16.53
C LEU A 90 23.99 -11.65 17.66
N LYS A 91 24.08 -10.87 18.74
CA LYS A 91 24.92 -11.19 19.90
C LYS A 91 24.07 -11.82 20.99
N LEU A 92 24.19 -13.12 21.18
CA LEU A 92 23.43 -13.86 22.18
C LEU A 92 24.33 -14.21 23.36
N SER A 93 23.81 -14.04 24.58
CA SER A 93 24.47 -14.55 25.79
C SER A 93 23.58 -15.60 26.43
N VAL A 94 24.14 -16.80 26.64
CA VAL A 94 23.47 -17.93 27.28
C VAL A 94 24.02 -18.12 28.68
N GLU A 95 23.17 -17.98 29.68
CA GLU A 95 23.48 -18.30 31.07
C GLU A 95 22.98 -19.71 31.39
N SER A 96 23.87 -20.59 31.86
CA SER A 96 23.50 -21.95 32.24
C SER A 96 23.64 -22.13 33.74
N GLY A 97 22.65 -22.71 34.41
CA GLY A 97 22.71 -23.02 35.84
C GLY A 97 23.90 -23.92 36.24
N LYS A 98 24.57 -24.57 35.27
CA LYS A 98 25.76 -25.41 35.48
C LYS A 98 27.09 -24.67 35.33
N HIS A 99 27.11 -23.48 34.73
CA HIS A 99 28.32 -22.70 34.49
C HIS A 99 28.13 -21.22 34.87
N PRO A 100 28.91 -20.68 35.83
CA PRO A 100 28.72 -19.32 36.34
C PRO A 100 29.17 -18.20 35.39
N LYS A 101 29.63 -18.52 34.17
CA LYS A 101 30.01 -17.54 33.15
C LYS A 101 29.07 -17.68 31.95
N ALA A 102 28.45 -16.57 31.56
CA ALA A 102 27.64 -16.49 30.35
C ALA A 102 28.48 -16.84 29.12
N GLN A 103 27.98 -17.73 28.27
CA GLN A 103 28.58 -18.04 26.97
C GLN A 103 28.01 -17.09 25.93
N ASN A 104 28.90 -16.39 25.23
CA ASN A 104 28.52 -15.44 24.20
C ASN A 104 28.64 -16.09 22.82
N TYR A 105 27.56 -16.02 22.04
CA TYR A 105 27.46 -16.45 20.66
C TYR A 105 27.27 -15.22 19.76
N GLN A 106 27.92 -15.24 18.60
CA GLN A 106 27.73 -14.23 17.56
C GLN A 106 27.21 -14.92 16.30
N LEU A 107 25.92 -14.78 16.04
CA LEU A 107 25.29 -15.37 14.86
C LEU A 107 25.25 -14.34 13.75
N GLN A 108 25.74 -14.70 12.57
CA GLN A 108 25.68 -13.84 11.39
C GLN A 108 24.41 -14.16 10.60
N ILE A 109 23.53 -13.16 10.48
CA ILE A 109 22.27 -13.24 9.74
C ILE A 109 22.45 -12.54 8.39
N LYS A 110 22.10 -13.24 7.31
CA LYS A 110 22.04 -12.80 5.92
C LYS A 110 20.59 -12.65 5.46
N ASP A 111 20.44 -11.98 4.32
CA ASP A 111 19.17 -11.73 3.62
C ASP A 111 18.24 -10.81 4.42
N GLU A 112 18.52 -9.50 4.44
CA GLU A 112 17.49 -8.53 4.82
C GLU A 112 16.33 -8.61 3.83
N VAL A 113 15.11 -8.44 4.34
CA VAL A 113 13.91 -8.55 3.51
C VAL A 113 13.14 -7.23 3.55
N ILE A 114 12.84 -6.71 2.36
CA ILE A 114 11.98 -5.57 2.14
C ILE A 114 10.59 -6.14 1.86
N ASP A 115 9.63 -5.76 2.67
CA ASP A 115 8.25 -6.08 2.38
C ASP A 115 7.74 -5.21 1.22
N GLU A 116 7.23 -5.86 0.17
CA GLU A 116 6.70 -5.17 -1.02
C GLU A 116 5.54 -4.23 -0.67
N ALA A 117 4.78 -4.52 0.40
CA ALA A 117 3.64 -3.70 0.79
C ALA A 117 4.03 -2.32 1.35
N LYS A 118 5.28 -2.13 1.83
CA LYS A 118 5.78 -0.84 2.36
C LYS A 118 6.28 0.13 1.26
N ILE A 119 6.33 -0.29 0.00
CA ILE A 119 6.87 0.53 -1.11
C ILE A 119 5.82 1.53 -1.62
N GLU A 120 6.09 2.83 -1.56
CA GLU A 120 5.10 3.86 -1.91
C GLU A 120 5.17 4.37 -3.36
N THR A 121 6.29 4.19 -4.06
CA THR A 121 6.53 4.79 -5.39
C THR A 121 6.85 3.78 -6.50
N GLU A 122 6.50 4.13 -7.74
CA GLU A 122 6.77 3.31 -8.95
C GLU A 122 8.27 3.12 -9.18
N GLU A 123 9.05 4.17 -8.97
CA GLU A 123 10.48 4.19 -9.18
C GLU A 123 11.20 3.25 -8.22
N GLN A 124 10.84 3.28 -6.93
CA GLN A 124 11.37 2.35 -5.91
C GLN A 124 11.00 0.91 -6.23
N LEU A 125 9.75 0.66 -6.65
CA LEU A 125 9.30 -0.68 -7.00
C LEU A 125 10.09 -1.23 -8.20
N HIS A 126 10.28 -0.45 -9.26
CA HIS A 126 11.09 -0.87 -10.41
C HIS A 126 12.55 -1.11 -10.05
N LEU A 127 13.15 -0.27 -9.20
CA LEU A 127 14.52 -0.45 -8.72
C LEU A 127 14.69 -1.78 -7.97
N LEU A 128 13.75 -2.10 -7.07
CA LEU A 128 13.78 -3.30 -6.24
C LEU A 128 13.39 -4.58 -7.00
N GLN A 129 12.52 -4.48 -8.01
CA GLN A 129 12.12 -5.59 -8.86
C GLN A 129 13.18 -5.99 -9.91
N ASN A 130 14.25 -5.20 -10.07
CA ASN A 130 15.37 -5.59 -10.91
C ASN A 130 16.02 -6.89 -10.38
N ALA A 131 16.54 -7.73 -11.30
CA ALA A 131 17.01 -9.08 -10.98
C ALA A 131 18.05 -9.14 -9.84
N SER A 132 18.82 -8.07 -9.65
CA SER A 132 19.83 -7.97 -8.58
C SER A 132 19.26 -7.82 -7.17
N TRP A 133 18.02 -7.35 -7.00
CA TRP A 133 17.40 -7.08 -5.69
C TRP A 133 16.09 -7.85 -5.46
N SER A 134 15.59 -8.54 -6.49
CA SER A 134 14.34 -9.32 -6.40
C SER A 134 14.36 -10.40 -5.32
N TYR A 135 15.52 -10.90 -4.90
CA TYR A 135 15.62 -11.91 -3.85
C TYR A 135 15.38 -11.35 -2.45
N ARG A 136 15.45 -10.02 -2.27
CA ARG A 136 15.21 -9.32 -1.01
C ARG A 136 13.75 -8.92 -0.82
N LEU A 137 12.87 -9.14 -1.79
CA LEU A 137 11.44 -8.78 -1.68
C LEU A 137 10.67 -9.93 -1.00
N ASP A 138 10.11 -9.69 0.19
CA ASP A 138 9.12 -10.61 0.77
C ASP A 138 7.77 -10.34 0.12
N GLN A 139 7.16 -11.39 -0.42
CA GLN A 139 5.79 -11.36 -0.92
C GLN A 139 4.85 -12.19 -0.04
N LYS A 140 5.38 -13.03 0.85
CA LYS A 140 4.60 -14.01 1.61
C LYS A 140 3.70 -13.36 2.64
N VAL A 141 4.20 -12.35 3.34
CA VAL A 141 3.37 -11.61 4.31
C VAL A 141 2.28 -10.82 3.59
N ALA A 142 2.60 -10.15 2.48
CA ALA A 142 1.61 -9.48 1.65
C ALA A 142 0.50 -10.42 1.14
N GLU A 143 0.87 -11.62 0.68
CA GLU A 143 -0.06 -12.68 0.28
C GLU A 143 -0.93 -13.16 1.45
N LEU A 144 -0.34 -13.45 2.61
CA LEU A 144 -1.07 -13.92 3.79
C LEU A 144 -2.02 -12.87 4.34
N ILE A 145 -1.60 -11.61 4.40
CA ILE A 145 -2.45 -10.49 4.80
C ILE A 145 -3.60 -10.32 3.82
N LEU A 146 -3.36 -10.43 2.50
CA LEU A 146 -4.44 -10.42 1.51
C LEU A 146 -5.46 -11.52 1.79
N ILE A 147 -5.01 -12.76 2.00
CA ILE A 147 -5.89 -13.89 2.30
C ILE A 147 -6.65 -13.68 3.61
N LEU A 148 -5.99 -13.20 4.68
CA LEU A 148 -6.60 -12.93 5.99
C LEU A 148 -7.60 -11.78 5.93
N THR A 149 -7.28 -10.69 5.25
CA THR A 149 -8.19 -9.56 5.05
C THR A 149 -9.39 -9.99 4.20
N GLY A 150 -9.19 -10.71 3.09
CA GLY A 150 -10.27 -11.27 2.29
C GLY A 150 -11.14 -12.27 3.07
N PHE A 151 -10.55 -13.04 3.99
CA PHE A 151 -11.28 -13.90 4.93
C PHE A 151 -12.16 -13.07 5.87
N ILE A 152 -11.61 -12.07 6.55
CA ILE A 152 -12.34 -11.24 7.51
C ILE A 152 -13.43 -10.40 6.82
N GLU A 153 -13.15 -9.86 5.63
CA GLU A 153 -14.07 -9.00 4.87
C GLU A 153 -15.18 -9.77 4.16
N ASN A 154 -15.10 -11.11 4.09
CA ASN A 154 -16.14 -11.90 3.48
C ASN A 154 -17.47 -11.65 4.22
N GLU A 155 -18.45 -11.10 3.52
CA GLU A 155 -19.72 -10.66 4.09
C GLU A 155 -20.40 -11.76 4.92
N ARG A 156 -20.10 -13.04 4.67
CA ARG A 156 -20.67 -14.16 5.44
C ARG A 156 -20.22 -14.23 6.90
N LEU A 157 -19.01 -13.77 7.24
CA LEU A 157 -18.49 -13.73 8.61
C LEU A 157 -19.00 -12.52 9.41
N LEU A 158 -19.08 -11.35 8.76
CA LEU A 158 -19.49 -10.09 9.40
C LEU A 158 -20.99 -9.77 9.28
N LYS A 159 -21.77 -10.48 8.44
CA LYS A 159 -23.23 -10.24 8.29
C LYS A 159 -24.05 -10.50 9.57
N LYS A 160 -23.52 -11.20 10.56
CA LYS A 160 -24.19 -11.35 11.87
C LYS A 160 -23.94 -10.18 12.83
N SER A 161 -23.02 -9.27 12.52
CA SER A 161 -22.60 -8.22 13.45
C SER A 161 -22.60 -6.85 12.77
N GLN A 162 -23.78 -6.23 12.67
CA GLN A 162 -23.89 -4.76 12.65
C GLN A 162 -23.57 -4.13 14.02
N ILE A 163 -22.94 -4.88 14.92
CA ILE A 163 -22.59 -4.50 16.28
C ILE A 163 -21.08 -4.58 16.36
N ALA A 164 -20.45 -3.56 16.95
CA ALA A 164 -19.00 -3.41 17.06
C ALA A 164 -18.28 -4.59 17.76
N ASP A 165 -19.04 -5.53 18.35
CA ASP A 165 -18.57 -6.73 19.05
C ASP A 165 -19.10 -8.00 18.36
N ALA A 166 -18.53 -8.33 17.21
CA ALA A 166 -18.81 -9.58 16.51
C ALA A 166 -18.16 -10.75 17.26
N GLU A 167 -18.87 -11.43 18.15
CA GLU A 167 -18.40 -12.69 18.74
C GLU A 167 -18.45 -13.81 17.70
N ILE A 168 -17.30 -14.07 17.05
CA ILE A 168 -17.12 -15.22 16.16
C ILE A 168 -16.95 -16.46 17.05
N ARG A 169 -17.91 -17.38 16.99
CA ARG A 169 -17.77 -18.69 17.64
C ARG A 169 -16.74 -19.51 16.88
N VAL A 170 -15.65 -19.88 17.55
CA VAL A 170 -14.52 -20.64 16.96
C VAL A 170 -14.98 -21.92 16.25
N LEU A 171 -16.05 -22.57 16.74
CA LEU A 171 -16.64 -23.77 16.16
C LEU A 171 -17.32 -23.53 14.80
N GLU A 172 -17.78 -22.31 14.52
CA GLU A 172 -18.41 -21.97 13.23
C GLU A 172 -17.35 -21.75 12.13
N ILE A 173 -16.07 -21.52 12.50
CA ILE A 173 -14.98 -21.23 11.57
C ILE A 173 -14.75 -22.39 10.59
N GLU A 174 -14.89 -23.65 11.02
CA GLU A 174 -14.66 -24.82 10.16
C GLU A 174 -15.69 -24.90 9.01
N GLU A 175 -16.97 -24.69 9.30
CA GLU A 175 -18.02 -24.63 8.28
C GLU A 175 -17.82 -23.44 7.32
N PHE A 176 -17.29 -22.32 7.82
CA PHE A 176 -16.92 -21.17 6.97
C PHE A 176 -15.70 -21.46 6.08
N LEU A 177 -14.66 -22.12 6.60
CA LEU A 177 -13.47 -22.49 5.84
C LEU A 177 -13.81 -23.47 4.71
N GLN A 178 -14.79 -24.35 4.91
CA GLN A 178 -15.27 -25.26 3.86
C GLN A 178 -15.95 -24.52 2.68
N GLY A 179 -16.50 -23.33 2.91
CA GLY A 179 -17.10 -22.47 1.89
C GLY A 179 -16.23 -21.28 1.46
N PHE A 180 -15.00 -21.18 1.98
CA PHE A 180 -14.06 -20.10 1.72
C PHE A 180 -13.32 -20.35 0.40
N ASP A 181 -13.55 -19.51 -0.59
CA ASP A 181 -12.76 -19.51 -1.80
C ASP A 181 -11.47 -18.73 -1.56
N SER A 182 -10.35 -19.45 -1.36
CA SER A 182 -9.03 -18.85 -1.19
C SER A 182 -8.62 -17.98 -2.40
N LEU A 183 -9.15 -18.27 -3.59
CA LEU A 183 -8.90 -17.48 -4.79
C LEU A 183 -9.68 -16.16 -4.75
N GLU A 184 -10.88 -16.15 -4.17
CA GLU A 184 -11.65 -14.93 -3.97
C GLU A 184 -11.00 -14.03 -2.90
N ALA A 185 -10.47 -14.60 -1.83
CA ALA A 185 -9.78 -13.84 -0.80
C ALA A 185 -8.38 -13.36 -1.23
N ALA A 186 -7.71 -14.10 -2.10
CA ALA A 186 -6.46 -13.68 -2.74
C ALA A 186 -6.68 -12.68 -3.88
N LEU A 187 -7.93 -12.28 -4.18
CA LEU A 187 -8.21 -11.28 -5.21
C LEU A 187 -7.39 -10.02 -4.91
N PRO A 188 -6.56 -9.56 -5.85
CA PRO A 188 -5.92 -8.26 -5.72
C PRO A 188 -6.99 -7.19 -5.47
N LEU A 189 -6.72 -6.30 -4.51
CA LEU A 189 -7.60 -5.16 -4.15
C LEU A 189 -8.11 -4.40 -5.37
N LEU A 190 -7.27 -4.26 -6.40
CA LEU A 190 -7.66 -3.65 -7.67
C LEU A 190 -8.80 -4.40 -8.38
N VAL A 191 -8.75 -5.73 -8.42
CA VAL A 191 -9.75 -6.58 -9.11
C VAL A 191 -11.06 -6.61 -8.32
N SER A 192 -11.01 -6.63 -6.99
CA SER A 192 -12.20 -6.53 -6.15
C SER A 192 -12.90 -5.18 -6.35
N LEU A 193 -12.14 -4.07 -6.37
CA LEU A 193 -12.65 -2.74 -6.66
C LEU A 193 -13.24 -2.63 -8.07
N GLU A 194 -12.59 -3.20 -9.09
CA GLU A 194 -13.12 -3.23 -10.46
C GLU A 194 -14.46 -3.99 -10.52
N LYS A 195 -14.55 -5.16 -9.89
CA LYS A 195 -15.79 -5.95 -9.85
C LYS A 195 -16.93 -5.18 -9.16
N ARG A 196 -16.65 -4.54 -8.03
CA ARG A 196 -17.65 -3.83 -7.20
C ARG A 196 -18.09 -2.51 -7.83
N TYR A 197 -17.15 -1.72 -8.33
CA TYR A 197 -17.40 -0.34 -8.75
C TYR A 197 -17.40 -0.12 -10.26
N GLN A 198 -16.98 -1.12 -11.06
CA GLN A 198 -16.88 -1.04 -12.53
C GLN A 198 -16.02 0.16 -12.97
N ILE A 199 -14.84 0.28 -12.34
CA ILE A 199 -13.94 1.44 -12.49
C ILE A 199 -13.62 1.68 -13.96
N SER A 200 -13.26 0.64 -14.72
CA SER A 200 -12.89 0.76 -16.13
C SER A 200 -14.05 1.28 -17.00
N HIS A 201 -15.26 0.78 -16.75
CA HIS A 201 -16.47 1.23 -17.45
C HIS A 201 -16.77 2.70 -17.14
N LYS A 202 -16.80 3.05 -15.84
CA LYS A 202 -17.05 4.42 -15.37
C LYS A 202 -16.00 5.41 -15.87
N LEU A 203 -14.73 4.97 -15.96
CA LEU A 203 -13.64 5.81 -16.43
C LEU A 203 -13.86 6.15 -17.90
N THR A 204 -14.15 5.14 -18.72
CA THR A 204 -14.47 5.33 -20.15
C THR A 204 -15.67 6.26 -20.35
N GLN A 205 -16.71 6.12 -19.52
CA GLN A 205 -17.89 6.99 -19.59
C GLN A 205 -17.59 8.45 -19.23
N ILE A 206 -16.77 8.68 -18.20
CA ILE A 206 -16.51 10.03 -17.70
C ILE A 206 -15.49 10.79 -18.53
N THR A 207 -14.56 10.10 -19.20
CA THR A 207 -13.51 10.72 -20.04
C THR A 207 -14.07 11.74 -21.04
N SER A 208 -15.14 11.39 -21.75
CA SER A 208 -15.77 12.27 -22.74
C SER A 208 -16.67 13.35 -22.13
N LYS A 209 -17.00 13.24 -20.84
CA LYS A 209 -17.98 14.07 -20.12
C LYS A 209 -17.36 14.70 -18.87
N LEU A 210 -16.05 14.92 -18.88
CA LEU A 210 -15.37 15.56 -17.76
C LEU A 210 -15.99 16.91 -17.49
N ARG A 211 -16.25 17.16 -16.21
CA ARG A 211 -16.81 18.44 -15.78
C ARG A 211 -15.80 19.54 -16.02
N TYR A 212 -16.25 20.64 -16.61
CA TYR A 212 -15.43 21.84 -16.79
C TYR A 212 -16.14 23.06 -16.21
N GLN A 213 -15.35 24.07 -15.88
CA GLN A 213 -15.82 25.41 -15.55
C GLN A 213 -15.43 26.35 -16.67
N LEU A 214 -16.33 27.27 -17.03
CA LEU A 214 -16.01 28.30 -18.00
C LEU A 214 -15.24 29.42 -17.31
N ARG A 215 -13.94 29.51 -17.57
CA ARG A 215 -13.13 30.64 -17.12
C ARG A 215 -13.21 31.77 -18.13
N ARG A 216 -13.39 32.99 -17.62
CA ARG A 216 -13.39 34.22 -18.40
C ARG A 216 -11.98 34.79 -18.36
N GLN A 217 -11.46 35.17 -19.52
CA GLN A 217 -10.19 35.86 -19.64
C GLN A 217 -10.35 37.02 -20.61
N ALA A 218 -9.88 38.20 -20.19
CA ALA A 218 -9.80 39.35 -21.06
C ALA A 218 -8.59 39.20 -21.99
N GLU A 219 -8.84 39.25 -23.29
CA GLU A 219 -7.78 39.19 -24.31
C GLU A 219 -8.09 40.09 -25.50
N LEU A 220 -7.05 40.46 -26.24
CA LEU A 220 -7.20 41.18 -27.50
C LEU A 220 -7.74 40.22 -28.55
N MET A 221 -8.81 40.64 -29.22
CA MET A 221 -9.40 39.87 -30.31
C MET A 221 -9.99 40.79 -31.38
N PRO A 222 -10.18 40.29 -32.61
CA PRO A 222 -10.77 41.07 -33.68
C PRO A 222 -12.14 41.62 -33.29
N VAL A 223 -12.44 42.87 -33.67
CA VAL A 223 -13.69 43.56 -33.26
C VAL A 223 -14.94 42.72 -33.56
N GLY A 224 -15.00 42.08 -34.74
CA GLY A 224 -16.13 41.24 -35.14
C GLY A 224 -16.30 39.94 -34.35
N ARG A 225 -15.30 39.53 -33.55
CA ARG A 225 -15.34 38.31 -32.72
C ARG A 225 -15.77 38.60 -31.27
N ILE A 226 -15.84 39.87 -30.87
CA ILE A 226 -16.18 40.26 -29.51
C ILE A 226 -17.68 40.02 -29.27
N GLN A 227 -17.99 39.12 -28.35
CA GLN A 227 -19.38 38.84 -27.92
C GLN A 227 -19.72 39.53 -26.60
N GLU A 228 -18.73 39.67 -25.71
CA GLU A 228 -18.90 40.21 -24.36
C GLU A 228 -17.72 41.10 -23.98
N MET A 229 -17.99 42.15 -23.21
CA MET A 229 -17.00 43.04 -22.59
C MET A 229 -17.35 43.22 -21.12
N ASP A 230 -16.35 43.12 -20.23
CA ASP A 230 -16.52 43.43 -18.81
C ASP A 230 -16.08 44.87 -18.50
N SER A 231 -16.11 45.24 -17.23
CA SER A 231 -15.68 46.55 -16.75
C SER A 231 -14.18 46.82 -16.99
N TYR A 232 -13.35 45.79 -17.16
CA TYR A 232 -11.94 45.95 -17.50
C TYR A 232 -11.79 46.23 -19.00
N CYS A 233 -12.42 45.42 -19.86
CA CYS A 233 -12.45 45.63 -21.30
C CYS A 233 -13.04 46.99 -21.69
N LEU A 234 -14.11 47.43 -21.00
CA LEU A 234 -14.71 48.75 -21.24
C LEU A 234 -13.79 49.90 -20.82
N ARG A 235 -13.04 49.75 -19.72
CA ARG A 235 -12.04 50.75 -19.32
C ARG A 235 -10.92 50.86 -20.34
N ASP A 236 -10.45 49.74 -20.89
CA ASP A 236 -9.48 49.74 -21.99
C ASP A 236 -10.06 50.45 -23.22
N TYR A 237 -11.28 50.08 -23.62
CA TYR A 237 -11.98 50.66 -24.77
C TYR A 237 -12.15 52.18 -24.70
N ILE A 238 -12.53 52.72 -23.53
CA ILE A 238 -12.72 54.17 -23.33
C ILE A 238 -11.39 54.92 -23.47
N ARG A 239 -10.29 54.34 -22.99
CA ARG A 239 -8.95 54.95 -23.05
C ARG A 239 -8.35 55.01 -24.45
N ARG A 240 -8.80 54.15 -25.37
CA ARG A 240 -8.28 54.13 -26.75
C ARG A 240 -8.75 55.34 -27.55
N PRO A 241 -7.87 55.97 -28.34
CA PRO A 241 -8.24 57.10 -29.20
C PRO A 241 -9.20 56.65 -30.30
N GLY A 242 -10.07 57.55 -30.76
CA GLY A 242 -11.11 57.25 -31.75
C GLY A 242 -12.52 57.36 -31.16
N ARG A 243 -13.52 57.51 -32.04
CA ARG A 243 -14.94 57.63 -31.71
C ARG A 243 -15.71 56.35 -31.99
N THR A 244 -15.36 55.64 -33.06
CA THR A 244 -16.02 54.36 -33.41
C THR A 244 -15.20 53.15 -32.93
N PRO A 245 -15.81 51.95 -32.78
CA PRO A 245 -15.08 50.72 -32.48
C PRO A 245 -13.95 50.43 -33.48
N GLU A 246 -14.18 50.68 -34.77
CA GLU A 246 -13.22 50.47 -35.85
C GLU A 246 -12.02 51.40 -35.70
N GLU A 247 -12.26 52.68 -35.39
CA GLU A 247 -11.21 53.66 -35.11
C GLU A 247 -10.42 53.29 -33.85
N LYS A 248 -11.12 52.90 -32.77
CA LYS A 248 -10.51 52.51 -31.48
C LYS A 248 -9.71 51.21 -31.56
N SER A 249 -10.02 50.35 -32.52
CA SER A 249 -9.35 49.07 -32.71
C SER A 249 -7.98 49.18 -33.41
N GLY A 250 -7.64 50.37 -33.91
CA GLY A 250 -6.34 50.69 -34.48
C GLY A 250 -6.00 49.88 -35.74
N SER A 251 -4.72 49.85 -36.11
CA SER A 251 -4.26 49.19 -37.35
C SER A 251 -4.47 47.67 -37.36
N ARG A 252 -4.51 47.03 -36.19
CA ARG A 252 -4.72 45.59 -36.04
C ARG A 252 -6.19 45.19 -36.02
N GLN A 253 -7.10 46.16 -35.91
CA GLN A 253 -8.55 45.93 -35.80
C GLN A 253 -8.90 45.00 -34.62
N GLU A 254 -8.22 45.19 -33.48
CA GLU A 254 -8.37 44.38 -32.27
C GLU A 254 -8.76 45.23 -31.06
N LEU A 255 -9.71 44.74 -30.28
CA LEU A 255 -10.13 45.33 -29.01
C LEU A 255 -10.13 44.27 -27.90
N MET A 256 -10.08 44.71 -26.66
CA MET A 256 -10.16 43.81 -25.51
C MET A 256 -11.59 43.25 -25.40
N GLY A 257 -11.71 41.93 -25.46
CA GLY A 257 -12.97 41.20 -25.31
C GLY A 257 -12.82 40.08 -24.27
N ILE A 258 -13.94 39.56 -23.77
CA ILE A 258 -13.92 38.37 -22.92
C ILE A 258 -13.98 37.13 -23.79
N GLN A 259 -12.96 36.28 -23.69
CA GLN A 259 -13.01 34.91 -24.19
C GLN A 259 -13.31 33.94 -23.05
N ARG A 260 -14.14 32.94 -23.33
CA ARG A 260 -14.43 31.84 -22.40
C ARG A 260 -13.63 30.61 -22.81
N TYR A 261 -12.91 30.05 -21.84
CA TYR A 261 -12.18 28.79 -22.00
C TYR A 261 -12.76 27.72 -21.09
N GLN A 262 -12.71 26.48 -21.56
CA GLN A 262 -13.06 25.32 -20.76
C GLN A 262 -11.88 24.98 -19.84
N ASP A 263 -12.10 25.12 -18.54
CA ASP A 263 -11.14 24.68 -17.53
C ASP A 263 -11.61 23.37 -16.90
N PHE A 264 -10.81 22.33 -17.07
CA PHE A 264 -11.05 20.99 -16.50
C PHE A 264 -10.43 20.81 -15.11
N GLY A 265 -9.78 21.84 -14.55
CA GLY A 265 -9.10 21.82 -13.24
C GLY A 265 -10.03 21.78 -12.02
N THR A 266 -11.21 21.18 -12.12
CA THR A 266 -12.16 21.06 -11.03
C THR A 266 -11.68 20.09 -9.96
N TYR A 267 -12.20 20.23 -8.73
CA TYR A 267 -11.78 19.41 -7.59
C TYR A 267 -11.99 17.90 -7.83
N GLU A 268 -13.15 17.53 -8.39
CA GLU A 268 -13.50 16.15 -8.69
C GLU A 268 -12.62 15.54 -9.79
N ASN A 269 -12.20 16.31 -10.79
CA ASN A 269 -11.29 15.80 -11.81
C ASN A 269 -9.87 15.65 -11.27
N ARG A 270 -9.42 16.59 -10.42
CA ARG A 270 -8.12 16.46 -9.75
C ARG A 270 -8.08 15.23 -8.85
N PHE A 271 -9.16 14.95 -8.13
CA PHE A 271 -9.35 13.70 -7.40
C PHE A 271 -9.27 12.48 -8.33
N LEU A 272 -10.02 12.47 -9.43
CA LEU A 272 -10.05 11.35 -10.36
C LEU A 272 -8.67 11.05 -10.96
N VAL A 273 -7.91 12.09 -11.32
CA VAL A 273 -6.53 11.94 -11.80
C VAL A 273 -5.62 11.39 -10.71
N HIS A 274 -5.75 11.88 -9.48
CA HIS A 274 -4.98 11.38 -8.34
C HIS A 274 -5.27 9.90 -8.07
N PHE A 275 -6.54 9.52 -7.98
CA PHE A 275 -6.93 8.13 -7.75
C PHE A 275 -6.52 7.22 -8.91
N SER A 276 -6.62 7.68 -10.17
CA SER A 276 -6.14 6.92 -11.33
C SER A 276 -4.65 6.59 -11.27
N LYS A 277 -3.82 7.48 -10.69
CA LYS A 277 -2.39 7.19 -10.47
C LYS A 277 -2.20 6.08 -9.44
N ILE A 278 -2.92 6.14 -8.33
CA ILE A 278 -2.87 5.10 -7.29
C ILE A 278 -3.26 3.74 -7.89
N LEU A 279 -4.37 3.67 -8.62
CA LEU A 279 -4.82 2.43 -9.28
C LEU A 279 -3.81 1.92 -10.30
N HIS A 280 -3.10 2.83 -11.00
CA HIS A 280 -2.05 2.44 -11.93
C HIS A 280 -0.86 1.77 -11.23
N LEU A 281 -0.44 2.28 -10.07
CA LEU A 281 0.61 1.67 -9.25
C LEU A 281 0.21 0.27 -8.78
N GLU A 282 -1.04 0.10 -8.34
CA GLU A 282 -1.57 -1.22 -7.96
C GLU A 282 -1.59 -2.20 -9.14
N CYS A 283 -1.86 -1.73 -10.36
CA CYS A 283 -1.76 -2.59 -11.56
C CYS A 283 -0.35 -3.14 -11.74
N ILE A 284 0.68 -2.32 -11.47
CA ILE A 284 2.09 -2.70 -11.66
C ILE A 284 2.54 -3.69 -10.59
N ARG A 285 2.14 -3.48 -9.32
CA ARG A 285 2.42 -4.43 -8.22
C ARG A 285 1.86 -5.82 -8.51
N HIS A 286 0.64 -5.88 -9.03
CA HIS A 286 -0.04 -7.15 -9.27
C HIS A 286 0.14 -7.72 -10.69
N ASP A 287 0.96 -7.11 -11.55
CA ASP A 287 1.15 -7.56 -12.95
C ASP A 287 1.83 -8.95 -13.04
N LYS A 288 2.55 -9.36 -12.00
CA LYS A 288 3.22 -10.67 -11.91
C LYS A 288 2.27 -11.85 -11.65
N ASN A 289 1.04 -11.59 -11.22
CA ASN A 289 0.06 -12.64 -10.94
C ASN A 289 -0.53 -13.17 -12.26
N GLN A 290 -0.08 -14.37 -12.67
CA GLN A 290 -0.46 -14.99 -13.95
C GLN A 290 -1.98 -15.13 -14.12
N GLU A 291 -2.69 -15.47 -13.04
CA GLU A 291 -4.14 -15.69 -13.02
C GLU A 291 -4.96 -14.41 -13.29
N TYR A 292 -4.48 -13.25 -12.84
CA TYR A 292 -5.18 -11.97 -12.94
C TYR A 292 -4.55 -10.98 -13.95
N SER A 293 -3.54 -11.40 -14.71
CA SER A 293 -2.87 -10.53 -15.69
C SER A 293 -3.83 -9.95 -16.75
N LYS A 294 -4.83 -10.73 -17.21
CA LYS A 294 -5.82 -10.28 -18.20
C LYS A 294 -6.75 -9.17 -17.68
N PRO A 295 -7.43 -9.30 -16.53
CA PRO A 295 -8.23 -8.20 -16.00
C PRO A 295 -7.38 -6.98 -15.63
N ILE A 296 -6.21 -7.18 -15.02
CA ILE A 296 -5.31 -6.08 -14.63
C ILE A 296 -4.82 -5.30 -15.86
N SER A 297 -4.40 -5.99 -16.92
CA SER A 297 -3.98 -5.33 -18.17
C SER A 297 -5.09 -4.51 -18.83
N ARG A 298 -6.35 -4.96 -18.77
CA ARG A 298 -7.50 -4.18 -19.26
C ARG A 298 -7.71 -2.89 -18.45
N ILE A 299 -7.66 -2.98 -17.13
CA ILE A 299 -7.75 -1.80 -16.24
C ILE A 299 -6.60 -0.84 -16.55
N ARG A 300 -5.37 -1.35 -16.63
CA ARG A 300 -4.16 -0.58 -16.95
C ARG A 300 -4.28 0.16 -18.27
N GLN A 301 -4.74 -0.51 -19.33
CA GLN A 301 -4.98 0.11 -20.64
C GLN A 301 -6.00 1.23 -20.56
N THR A 302 -7.07 1.04 -19.78
CA THR A 302 -8.14 2.04 -19.61
C THR A 302 -7.63 3.27 -18.87
N LEU A 303 -6.84 3.07 -17.81
CA LEU A 303 -6.16 4.14 -17.07
C LEU A 303 -5.16 4.91 -17.95
N MET A 304 -4.38 4.20 -18.78
CA MET A 304 -3.45 4.83 -19.73
C MET A 304 -4.19 5.69 -20.75
N ARG A 305 -5.28 5.20 -21.34
CA ARG A 305 -6.11 5.98 -22.27
C ARG A 305 -6.66 7.24 -21.60
N PHE A 306 -7.20 7.12 -20.38
CA PHE A 306 -7.67 8.28 -19.62
C PHE A 306 -6.57 9.32 -19.38
N LYS A 307 -5.35 8.89 -19.03
CA LYS A 307 -4.21 9.79 -18.81
C LYS A 307 -3.77 10.52 -20.08
N GLN A 308 -3.92 9.88 -21.25
CA GLN A 308 -3.51 10.44 -22.55
C GLN A 308 -4.49 11.50 -23.09
N GLU A 309 -5.68 11.62 -22.53
CA GLU A 309 -6.72 12.52 -23.03
C GLU A 309 -6.33 14.01 -22.87
N PRO A 310 -6.50 14.84 -23.92
CA PRO A 310 -6.09 16.25 -23.87
C PRO A 310 -6.73 17.05 -22.74
N SER A 311 -7.99 16.76 -22.41
CA SER A 311 -8.74 17.37 -21.30
C SER A 311 -8.17 17.00 -19.93
N VAL A 312 -7.45 15.88 -19.83
CA VAL A 312 -6.86 15.34 -18.58
C VAL A 312 -5.43 15.81 -18.39
N GLN A 313 -4.65 15.93 -19.47
CA GLN A 313 -3.24 16.32 -19.40
C GLN A 313 -3.02 17.70 -18.74
N GLY A 314 -3.97 18.62 -18.89
CA GLY A 314 -3.93 19.95 -18.28
C GLY A 314 -4.31 20.00 -16.79
N ILE A 315 -4.71 18.89 -16.19
CA ILE A 315 -5.26 18.87 -14.83
C ILE A 315 -4.14 18.73 -13.79
N PRO A 316 -3.99 19.70 -12.86
CA PRO A 316 -2.93 19.67 -11.87
C PRO A 316 -3.17 18.58 -10.83
N SER A 317 -2.27 17.60 -10.81
CA SER A 317 -2.35 16.42 -9.93
C SER A 317 -1.21 16.31 -8.92
N GLN A 318 -0.19 17.18 -9.01
CA GLN A 318 0.87 17.25 -8.02
C GLN A 318 0.32 17.78 -6.69
N HIS A 319 0.63 17.10 -5.59
CA HIS A 319 0.22 17.47 -4.23
C HIS A 319 -1.29 17.52 -3.98
N PHE A 320 -2.11 16.82 -4.76
CA PHE A 320 -3.52 16.68 -4.44
C PHE A 320 -3.67 15.93 -3.12
N ARG A 321 -4.22 16.60 -2.11
CA ARG A 321 -4.64 16.00 -0.84
C ARG A 321 -6.16 15.97 -0.83
N LEU A 322 -6.73 14.80 -0.58
CA LEU A 322 -8.16 14.70 -0.40
C LEU A 322 -8.54 15.39 0.90
N GLY A 323 -9.21 16.54 0.77
CA GLY A 323 -9.89 17.24 1.86
C GLY A 323 -11.35 16.78 1.99
N THR A 324 -12.22 17.68 2.45
CA THR A 324 -13.66 17.43 2.50
C THR A 324 -14.24 17.23 1.09
N PRO A 325 -15.00 16.16 0.84
CA PRO A 325 -15.58 15.91 -0.48
C PRO A 325 -16.55 17.03 -0.86
N ASN A 326 -16.52 17.44 -2.13
CA ASN A 326 -17.49 18.41 -2.64
C ASN A 326 -18.82 17.71 -2.98
N TYR A 327 -19.87 18.51 -3.19
CA TYR A 327 -21.20 17.99 -3.56
C TYR A 327 -21.16 17.12 -4.84
N VAL A 328 -20.25 17.42 -5.77
CA VAL A 328 -20.12 16.69 -7.04
C VAL A 328 -19.63 15.26 -6.81
N LEU A 329 -18.58 15.09 -6.00
CA LEU A 329 -18.08 13.78 -5.59
C LEU A 329 -19.14 12.99 -4.83
N GLN A 330 -20.01 13.64 -4.07
CA GLN A 330 -21.05 12.96 -3.29
C GLN A 330 -22.30 12.61 -4.11
N GLN A 331 -22.67 13.39 -5.12
CA GLN A 331 -24.02 13.29 -5.73
C GLN A 331 -23.99 12.82 -7.18
N ASN A 332 -22.90 13.09 -7.91
CA ASN A 332 -22.79 12.54 -9.25
C ASN A 332 -22.51 11.03 -9.14
N PRO A 333 -23.33 10.15 -9.75
CA PRO A 333 -23.23 8.71 -9.56
C PRO A 333 -21.89 8.11 -10.04
N ILE A 334 -21.27 8.73 -11.06
CA ILE A 334 -19.99 8.26 -11.58
C ILE A 334 -18.86 8.69 -10.64
N TYR A 335 -18.78 9.98 -10.29
CA TYR A 335 -17.75 10.47 -9.35
C TYR A 335 -17.90 9.86 -7.95
N ASN A 336 -19.13 9.69 -7.46
CA ASN A 336 -19.41 9.01 -6.20
C ASN A 336 -18.89 7.56 -6.25
N GLY A 337 -19.12 6.85 -7.35
CA GLY A 337 -18.56 5.51 -7.53
C GLY A 337 -17.05 5.44 -7.35
N PHE A 338 -16.30 6.41 -7.89
CA PHE A 338 -14.85 6.51 -7.68
C PHE A 338 -14.49 6.91 -6.25
N TYR A 339 -15.29 7.80 -5.65
CA TYR A 339 -15.08 8.24 -4.27
C TYR A 339 -15.26 7.10 -3.27
N GLN A 340 -16.31 6.29 -3.42
CA GLN A 340 -16.54 5.09 -2.59
C GLN A 340 -15.44 4.05 -2.81
N ALA A 341 -15.04 3.81 -4.07
CA ALA A 341 -13.91 2.92 -4.37
C ALA A 341 -12.61 3.38 -3.69
N TYR A 342 -12.37 4.69 -3.62
CA TYR A 342 -11.22 5.26 -2.93
C TYR A 342 -11.31 5.11 -1.40
N LEU A 343 -12.48 5.33 -0.81
CA LEU A 343 -12.68 5.11 0.63
C LEU A 343 -12.47 3.64 1.00
N ASP A 344 -13.01 2.72 0.22
CA ASP A 344 -12.77 1.28 0.38
C ASP A 344 -11.29 0.95 0.25
N TYR A 345 -10.62 1.50 -0.77
CA TYR A 345 -9.18 1.34 -0.97
C TYR A 345 -8.38 1.79 0.26
N ILE A 346 -8.67 2.97 0.81
CA ILE A 346 -8.02 3.47 2.04
C ILE A 346 -8.32 2.55 3.20
N ASN A 347 -9.58 2.16 3.40
CA ASN A 347 -9.97 1.32 4.53
C ASN A 347 -9.22 -0.01 4.47
N GLN A 348 -9.17 -0.66 3.31
CA GLN A 348 -8.42 -1.91 3.14
C GLN A 348 -6.92 -1.71 3.38
N ARG A 349 -6.33 -0.61 2.87
CA ARG A 349 -4.92 -0.29 3.16
C ARG A 349 -4.69 -0.04 4.65
N PHE A 350 -5.59 0.68 5.32
CA PHE A 350 -5.52 0.93 6.76
C PHE A 350 -5.68 -0.35 7.57
N GLN A 351 -6.56 -1.27 7.18
CA GLN A 351 -6.67 -2.57 7.84
C GLN A 351 -5.38 -3.38 7.68
N LYS A 352 -4.77 -3.35 6.48
CA LYS A 352 -3.43 -3.94 6.26
C LYS A 352 -2.39 -3.29 7.17
N GLU A 353 -2.28 -1.96 7.18
CA GLU A 353 -1.35 -1.21 8.04
C GLU A 353 -1.60 -1.44 9.53
N LYS A 354 -2.85 -1.64 9.96
CA LYS A 354 -3.20 -1.99 11.33
C LYS A 354 -2.69 -3.38 11.69
N ILE A 355 -2.86 -4.37 10.81
CA ILE A 355 -2.28 -5.71 10.98
C ILE A 355 -0.74 -5.62 11.09
N TRP A 356 -0.11 -4.81 10.24
CA TRP A 356 1.34 -4.53 10.34
C TRP A 356 1.71 -3.88 11.67
N SER A 357 0.94 -2.89 12.13
CA SER A 357 1.15 -2.26 13.43
C SER A 357 0.98 -3.24 14.58
N PHE A 358 0.20 -4.32 14.42
CA PHE A 358 0.09 -5.37 15.42
C PHE A 358 1.32 -6.28 15.40
N GLU A 359 1.93 -6.57 14.24
CA GLU A 359 3.22 -7.26 14.18
C GLU A 359 4.33 -6.40 14.81
N ASP A 360 4.44 -5.13 14.41
CA ASP A 360 5.41 -4.18 14.97
C ASP A 360 5.15 -3.95 16.47
N ASN A 361 3.88 -3.82 16.89
CA ASN A 361 3.52 -3.72 18.31
C ASN A 361 3.65 -5.04 19.06
N TYR A 362 3.54 -6.21 18.44
CA TYR A 362 3.80 -7.49 19.11
C TYR A 362 5.30 -7.63 19.37
N LEU A 363 6.13 -7.22 18.39
CA LEU A 363 7.57 -7.05 18.56
C LEU A 363 7.91 -6.01 19.65
N LEU A 364 7.17 -4.89 19.73
CA LEU A 364 7.33 -3.85 20.78
C LEU A 364 6.66 -4.18 22.13
N MET A 365 5.64 -5.04 22.19
CA MET A 365 5.00 -5.46 23.45
C MET A 365 5.86 -6.50 24.15
N LEU A 366 6.49 -7.40 23.37
CA LEU A 366 7.56 -8.26 23.87
C LEU A 366 8.76 -7.44 24.36
N TYR A 367 8.98 -6.24 23.81
CA TYR A 367 10.00 -5.29 24.25
C TYR A 367 9.67 -4.60 25.60
N ASN A 368 8.40 -4.45 25.95
CA ASN A 368 7.96 -3.72 27.16
C ASN A 368 7.49 -4.63 28.33
N TYR A 369 7.50 -5.95 28.15
CA TYR A 369 7.23 -6.94 29.21
C TYR A 369 8.49 -7.63 29.76
N VAL A 370 9.66 -7.03 29.51
CA VAL A 370 10.97 -7.32 30.12
C VAL A 370 11.41 -6.07 30.86
#